data_AF-A0A9R0Z5G7-F1
#
_entry.id   AF-A0A9R0Z5G7-F1
#
_cell.length_a   1.000
_cell.length_b   1.000
_cell.length_c   1.000
_cell.angle_alpha   90.00
_cell.angle_beta   90.00
_cell.angle_gamma   90.00
#
_symmetry.space_group_name_H-M   'P 1'
#
loop_
_entity.id
_entity.type
_entity.pdbx_description
1 polymer ?
#
loop_
_entity_poly.entity_id
_entity_poly.type
_entity_poly.pdbx_seq_one_letter_code
_entity_poly.pdbx_strand_id
1 'polypeptide(L)'
;MHVHSSMGRGVTEGGIVKDMKRILSLSYYDLPSHLKTCLLYLCIFPEDFEIERDWLIWRWLAEGFIQCDKEETRLFEIGESYFNELINRSLIQPAEINYEGTS
;
A
#
# COMPACT_ATOMS: atom_id res chain seq x y z
N MET A 1 -8.40 50.56 5.11
CA MET A 1 -9.64 49.75 5.04
C MET A 1 -9.97 49.52 3.58
N HIS A 2 -9.65 48.34 3.06
CA HIS A 2 -10.14 47.86 1.77
C HIS A 2 -10.36 46.35 1.93
N VAL A 3 -11.63 45.96 1.85
CA VAL A 3 -12.07 44.58 1.91
C VAL A 3 -11.98 44.04 0.49
N HIS A 4 -11.04 43.14 0.21
CA HIS A 4 -11.18 42.26 -0.94
C HIS A 4 -11.97 41.04 -0.50
N SER A 5 -13.28 41.15 -0.64
CA SER A 5 -14.17 39.99 -0.75
C SER A 5 -13.79 39.23 -2.03
N SER A 6 -13.09 38.11 -1.86
CA SER A 6 -13.12 37.02 -2.84
C SER A 6 -13.53 35.75 -2.11
N MET A 7 -14.84 35.52 -2.10
CA MET A 7 -15.41 34.20 -1.88
C MET A 7 -14.92 33.29 -3.01
N GLY A 8 -13.78 32.64 -2.78
CA GLY A 8 -13.23 31.58 -3.61
C GLY A 8 -13.49 30.22 -2.97
N ARG A 9 -14.70 29.70 -3.18
CA ARG A 9 -15.04 28.26 -3.17
C ARG A 9 -14.49 27.41 -2.02
N GLY A 10 -15.29 27.27 -0.96
CA GLY A 10 -15.37 26.05 -0.16
C GLY A 10 -15.96 24.88 -0.98
N VAL A 11 -15.32 24.54 -2.09
CA VAL A 11 -15.65 23.37 -2.91
C VAL A 11 -14.75 22.24 -2.41
N THR A 12 -15.37 21.29 -1.74
CA THR A 12 -15.05 19.85 -1.81
C THR A 12 -13.94 19.23 -0.96
N GLU A 13 -13.34 19.86 0.05
CA GLU A 13 -12.36 19.13 0.90
C GLU A 13 -12.98 17.87 1.57
N GLY A 14 -14.18 18.00 2.15
CA GLY A 14 -14.92 16.85 2.67
C GLY A 14 -15.49 15.90 1.59
N GLY A 15 -15.69 16.40 0.37
CA GLY A 15 -16.17 15.61 -0.77
C GLY A 15 -15.07 14.74 -1.36
N ILE A 16 -13.91 15.34 -1.66
CA ILE A 16 -12.73 14.68 -2.21
C ILE A 16 -12.23 13.61 -1.24
N VAL A 17 -12.13 13.91 0.07
CA VAL A 17 -11.72 12.91 1.06
C VAL A 17 -12.71 11.75 1.13
N LYS A 18 -14.01 12.01 1.02
CA LYS A 18 -15.04 10.95 0.98
C LYS A 18 -14.91 10.09 -0.27
N ASP A 19 -14.64 10.71 -1.42
CA ASP A 19 -14.45 10.01 -2.69
C ASP A 19 -13.15 9.19 -2.69
N MET A 20 -12.05 9.72 -2.13
CA MET A 20 -10.80 8.99 -1.93
C MET A 20 -11.00 7.77 -1.01
N LYS A 21 -11.69 7.95 0.13
CA LYS A 21 -12.03 6.83 1.03
C LYS A 21 -12.85 5.77 0.31
N ARG A 22 -13.80 6.16 -0.55
CA ARG A 22 -14.60 5.24 -1.34
C ARG A 22 -13.75 4.47 -2.35
N ILE A 23 -12.86 5.14 -3.07
CA ILE A 23 -11.95 4.50 -4.04
C ILE A 23 -11.06 3.50 -3.33
N LEU A 24 -10.41 3.88 -2.24
CA LEU A 24 -9.56 2.99 -1.43
C LEU A 24 -10.35 1.79 -0.89
N SER A 25 -11.58 2.02 -0.43
CA SER A 25 -12.45 0.93 0.05
C SER A 25 -12.75 -0.06 -1.06
N LEU A 26 -13.09 0.42 -2.26
CA LEU A 26 -13.36 -0.44 -3.42
C LEU A 26 -12.11 -1.23 -3.82
N SER A 27 -10.96 -0.57 -3.90
CA SER A 27 -9.68 -1.24 -4.17
C SER A 27 -9.37 -2.30 -3.12
N TYR A 28 -9.61 -2.01 -1.84
CA TYR A 28 -9.42 -2.97 -0.76
C TYR A 28 -10.37 -4.16 -0.89
N TYR A 29 -11.67 -3.94 -1.13
CA TYR A 29 -12.64 -5.03 -1.23
C TYR A 29 -12.40 -5.95 -2.43
N ASP A 30 -11.88 -5.41 -3.54
CA ASP A 30 -11.51 -6.15 -4.74
C ASP A 30 -10.25 -7.04 -4.55
N LEU A 31 -9.44 -6.79 -3.52
CA LEU A 31 -8.24 -7.59 -3.28
C LEU A 31 -8.56 -9.06 -2.92
N PRO A 32 -7.76 -10.01 -3.41
CA PRO A 32 -7.65 -11.34 -2.84
C PRO A 32 -7.38 -11.31 -1.33
N SER A 33 -7.86 -12.32 -0.59
CA SER A 33 -7.76 -12.37 0.87
C SER A 33 -6.33 -12.29 1.40
N HIS A 34 -5.38 -12.95 0.72
CA HIS A 34 -3.96 -12.94 1.11
C HIS A 34 -3.34 -11.54 1.00
N LEU A 35 -3.68 -10.76 -0.04
CA LEU A 35 -3.20 -9.39 -0.19
C LEU A 35 -3.84 -8.43 0.80
N LYS A 36 -5.10 -8.65 1.19
CA LYS A 36 -5.77 -7.84 2.22
C LYS A 36 -5.02 -7.89 3.53
N THR A 37 -4.58 -9.07 3.96
CA THR A 37 -3.81 -9.24 5.20
C THR A 37 -2.44 -8.55 5.10
N CYS A 38 -1.73 -8.76 3.98
CA CYS A 38 -0.43 -8.12 3.75
C CYS A 38 -0.52 -6.59 3.74
N LEU A 39 -1.55 -6.02 3.10
CA LEU A 39 -1.81 -4.58 3.06
C LEU A 39 -2.18 -4.03 4.45
N LEU A 40 -3.04 -4.71 5.20
CA LEU A 40 -3.42 -4.29 6.55
C LEU A 40 -2.24 -4.30 7.51
N TYR A 41 -1.28 -5.21 7.34
CA TYR A 41 -0.06 -5.22 8.14
C TYR A 41 0.70 -3.90 8.03
N LEU A 42 0.65 -3.23 6.88
CA LEU A 42 1.35 -1.97 6.69
C LEU A 42 0.82 -0.85 7.59
N CYS A 43 -0.42 -0.96 8.08
CA CYS A 43 -1.01 0.03 8.98
C CYS A 43 -0.35 0.08 10.38
N ILE A 44 0.55 -0.85 10.70
CA ILE A 44 1.31 -0.82 11.97
C ILE A 44 2.48 0.16 11.92
N PHE A 45 2.94 0.52 10.72
CA PHE A 45 4.07 1.44 10.55
C PHE A 45 3.57 2.89 10.65
N PRO A 46 4.40 3.81 11.17
CA PRO A 46 4.09 5.23 11.14
C PRO A 46 3.85 5.75 9.71
N GLU A 47 3.15 6.87 9.61
CA GLU A 47 3.04 7.62 8.36
C GLU A 47 4.45 8.01 7.87
N ASP A 48 4.66 7.95 6.56
CA ASP A 48 5.94 8.23 5.87
C ASP A 48 7.13 7.34 6.27
N PHE A 49 6.89 6.19 6.91
CA PHE A 49 7.95 5.24 7.23
C PHE A 49 8.39 4.45 6.00
N GLU A 50 9.67 4.56 5.64
CA GLU A 50 10.27 3.75 4.57
C GLU A 50 10.54 2.32 5.06
N ILE A 51 10.06 1.34 4.30
CA ILE A 51 10.18 -0.07 4.62
C ILE A 51 10.98 -0.74 3.50
N GLU A 52 12.07 -1.41 3.89
CA GLU A 52 12.84 -2.24 2.95
C GLU A 52 11.99 -3.44 2.52
N ARG A 53 11.99 -3.74 1.21
CA ARG A 53 11.10 -4.72 0.59
C ARG A 53 11.31 -6.11 1.17
N ASP A 54 12.54 -6.58 1.21
CA ASP A 54 12.85 -7.96 1.63
C ASP A 54 12.48 -8.15 3.10
N TRP A 55 12.76 -7.15 3.93
CA TRP A 55 12.39 -7.12 5.34
C TRP A 55 10.86 -7.20 5.54
N LEU A 56 10.08 -6.50 4.72
CA LEU A 56 8.63 -6.59 4.75
C LEU A 56 8.14 -8.00 4.39
N ILE A 57 8.71 -8.60 3.35
CA ILE A 57 8.35 -9.96 2.91
C ILE A 57 8.66 -10.96 4.02
N TRP A 58 9.84 -10.87 4.63
CA TRP A 58 10.21 -11.73 5.77
C TRP A 58 9.25 -11.58 6.95
N ARG A 59 8.74 -10.38 7.22
CA ARG A 59 7.71 -10.18 8.24
C ARG A 59 6.40 -10.88 7.87
N TRP A 60 5.94 -10.75 6.63
CA TRP A 60 4.73 -11.47 6.20
C TRP A 60 4.87 -13.00 6.29
N LEU A 61 6.07 -13.54 6.02
CA LEU A 61 6.37 -14.96 6.23
C LEU A 61 6.33 -15.33 7.72
N ALA A 62 6.98 -14.54 8.58
CA ALA A 62 7.04 -14.79 10.02
C ALA A 62 5.67 -14.74 10.70
N GLU A 63 4.78 -13.86 10.24
CA GLU A 63 3.39 -13.75 10.70
C GLU A 63 2.47 -14.84 10.11
N GLY A 64 2.98 -15.64 9.15
CA GLY A 64 2.23 -16.70 8.51
C GLY A 64 1.17 -16.21 7.51
N PHE A 65 1.34 -15.01 6.95
CA PHE A 65 0.44 -14.51 5.89
C PHE A 65 0.72 -15.19 4.54
N ILE A 66 1.94 -15.68 4.37
CA ILE A 66 2.37 -16.44 3.21
C ILE A 66 2.67 -17.86 3.67
N GLN A 67 1.76 -18.78 3.36
CA GLN A 67 1.86 -20.18 3.75
C GLN A 67 1.68 -21.09 2.53
N CYS A 68 2.58 -22.06 2.39
CA CYS A 68 2.50 -23.12 1.39
C CYS A 68 3.34 -24.31 1.87
N ASP A 69 3.04 -25.52 1.41
CA ASP A 69 3.82 -26.74 1.69
C ASP A 69 5.15 -26.77 0.90
N LYS A 70 5.82 -25.63 0.76
CA LYS A 70 6.99 -25.41 -0.08
C LYS A 70 8.17 -24.89 0.76
N GLU A 71 9.37 -24.99 0.18
CA GLU A 71 10.61 -24.45 0.76
C GLU A 71 10.58 -22.92 0.91
N GLU A 72 11.33 -22.40 1.88
CA GLU A 72 11.39 -20.96 2.22
C GLU A 72 11.66 -20.06 1.02
N THR A 73 12.58 -20.43 0.13
CA THR A 73 12.88 -19.67 -1.10
C THR A 73 11.62 -19.44 -1.93
N ARG A 74 10.75 -20.45 -2.05
CA ARG A 74 9.49 -20.33 -2.80
C ARG A 74 8.45 -19.49 -2.04
N LEU A 75 8.48 -19.49 -0.71
CA LEU A 75 7.61 -18.61 0.08
C LEU A 75 8.02 -17.15 -0.10
N PHE A 76 9.33 -16.88 -0.15
CA PHE A 76 9.84 -15.54 -0.43
C PHE A 76 9.42 -15.05 -1.83
N GLU A 77 9.59 -15.88 -2.88
CA GLU A 77 9.13 -15.57 -4.24
C GLU A 77 7.61 -15.28 -4.32
N ILE A 78 6.79 -16.00 -3.54
CA ILE A 78 5.35 -15.71 -3.40
C ILE A 78 5.14 -14.34 -2.76
N GLY A 79 5.91 -14.02 -1.72
CA GLY A 79 5.88 -12.70 -1.08
C GLY A 79 6.28 -11.56 -1.99
N GLU A 80 7.29 -11.76 -2.84
CA GLU A 80 7.66 -10.81 -3.89
C GLU A 80 6.51 -10.59 -4.87
N SER A 81 5.83 -11.66 -5.30
CA SER A 81 4.64 -11.54 -6.16
C SER A 81 3.53 -10.73 -5.49
N TYR A 82 3.31 -10.91 -4.18
CA TYR A 82 2.30 -10.16 -3.43
C TYR A 82 2.67 -8.68 -3.32
N PHE A 83 3.92 -8.39 -3.01
CA PHE A 83 4.45 -7.03 -2.97
C PHE A 83 4.27 -6.32 -4.33
N ASN A 84 4.65 -6.99 -5.41
CA ASN A 84 4.52 -6.47 -6.77
C ASN A 84 3.05 -6.24 -7.16
N GLU A 85 2.12 -7.11 -6.75
CA GLU A 85 0.70 -6.90 -7.03
C GLU A 85 0.15 -5.66 -6.29
N LEU A 86 0.58 -5.43 -5.05
CA LEU A 86 0.21 -4.22 -4.31
C LEU A 86 0.74 -2.95 -4.98
N ILE A 87 1.96 -2.97 -5.54
CA ILE A 87 2.50 -1.86 -6.36
C ILE A 87 1.68 -1.69 -7.64
N ASN A 88 1.40 -2.77 -8.37
CA ASN A 88 0.66 -2.73 -9.63
C ASN A 88 -0.76 -2.19 -9.46
N ARG A 89 -1.35 -2.38 -8.28
CA ARG A 89 -2.65 -1.81 -7.90
C ARG A 89 -2.55 -0.40 -7.29
N SER A 90 -1.35 0.17 -7.23
CA SER A 90 -1.05 1.49 -6.64
C SER A 90 -1.49 1.63 -5.18
N LEU A 91 -1.40 0.54 -4.41
CA LEU A 91 -1.75 0.50 -3.00
C LEU A 91 -0.55 0.73 -2.09
N ILE A 92 0.65 0.52 -2.61
CA ILE A 92 1.92 0.88 -1.98
C ILE A 92 2.80 1.58 -3.03
N GLN A 93 3.69 2.46 -2.56
CA GLN A 93 4.59 3.22 -3.41
C GLN A 93 6.04 2.86 -3.08
N PRO A 94 6.89 2.56 -4.07
CA PRO A 94 8.32 2.38 -3.85
C PRO A 94 8.96 3.74 -3.53
N ALA A 95 9.83 3.78 -2.50
CA ALA A 95 10.54 4.99 -2.09
C ALA A 95 11.69 5.35 -3.04
N GLU A 96 12.44 4.36 -3.53
CA GLU A 96 13.52 4.54 -4.49
C GLU A 96 13.41 3.52 -5.63
N ILE A 97 13.29 4.02 -6.86
CA ILE A 97 13.43 3.19 -8.06
C ILE A 97 14.91 3.28 -8.46
N ASN A 98 15.73 2.36 -7.96
CA ASN A 98 17.08 2.23 -8.49
C ASN A 98 16.98 1.81 -9.96
N TYR A 99 17.54 2.61 -10.87
CA TYR A 99 17.51 2.43 -12.33
C TYR A 99 18.22 1.16 -12.84
N GLU A 100 18.47 0.18 -11.98
CA GLU A 100 19.15 -1.08 -12.33
C GLU A 100 18.24 -2.31 -12.32
N GLY A 101 16.93 -2.17 -12.05
CA GLY A 101 15.99 -3.27 -12.31
C GLY A 101 16.21 -4.53 -11.47
N THR A 102 16.91 -4.40 -10.35
CA THR A 102 16.98 -5.38 -9.29
C THR A 102 16.72 -4.64 -8.00
N SER A 103 15.45 -4.69 -7.58
CA SER A 103 15.16 -4.77 -6.16
C SER A 103 15.53 -6.18 -5.75
#